data_AF-A0A416EAU9-F1
#
_entry.id   AF-A0A416EAU9-F1
#
_cell.length_a   1.000
_cell.length_b   1.000
_cell.length_c   1.000
_cell.angle_alpha   90.00
_cell.angle_beta   90.00
_cell.angle_gamma   90.00
#
_symmetry.space_group_name_H-M   'P 1'
#
loop_
_entity.id
_entity.type
_entity.pdbx_description
1 polymer ?
#
loop_
_entity_poly.entity_id
_entity_poly.type
_entity_poly.pdbx_seq_one_letter_code
_entity_poly.pdbx_strand_id
1 'polypeptide(L)'
;MADIVDIALSTEASRIADSILEKELFKNKSDVMTFAAAYMIKHYFDEFDPSTYYQSDNDGSNYSYSTFDSDGKWSTLIKALYPNADTPYLFLRALMNQGLISLSQRMREEPEFSLLSEIN
;
A
#
# COMPACT_ATOMS: atom_id res chain seq x y z
N MET A 1 5.71 17.12 12.20
CA MET A 1 4.32 16.64 12.31
C MET A 1 4.35 15.29 13.01
N ALA A 2 3.39 14.95 13.88
CA ALA A 2 3.33 13.60 14.43
C ALA A 2 2.82 12.64 13.35
N ASP A 3 3.40 11.43 13.29
CA ASP A 3 2.98 10.41 12.34
C ASP A 3 1.67 9.74 12.79
N ILE A 4 1.00 9.05 11.86
CA ILE A 4 -0.22 8.31 12.14
C ILE A 4 0.09 7.03 12.92
N VAL A 5 -0.83 6.65 13.82
CA VAL A 5 -0.73 5.39 14.60
C VAL A 5 -1.57 4.26 14.00
N ASP A 6 -2.53 4.61 13.16
CA ASP A 6 -3.38 3.68 12.44
C ASP A 6 -3.34 4.00 10.95
N ILE A 7 -3.20 2.95 10.14
CA ILE A 7 -3.19 2.99 8.68
C ILE A 7 -4.58 2.59 8.20
N ALA A 8 -5.39 3.61 7.93
CA ALA A 8 -6.72 3.47 7.35
C ALA A 8 -6.66 3.58 5.82
N LEU A 9 -7.22 2.60 5.12
CA LEU A 9 -7.47 2.69 3.67
C LEU A 9 -8.66 3.60 3.38
N SER A 10 -8.71 4.12 2.15
CA SER A 10 -9.95 4.61 1.57
C SER A 10 -10.95 3.46 1.39
N THR A 11 -12.23 3.80 1.30
CA THR A 11 -13.32 2.85 1.02
C THR A 11 -13.07 2.10 -0.28
N GLU A 12 -12.60 2.80 -1.32
CA GLU A 12 -12.28 2.20 -2.62
C GLU A 12 -11.13 1.19 -2.52
N ALA A 13 -9.98 1.62 -1.97
CA ALA A 13 -8.82 0.74 -1.82
C ALA A 13 -9.15 -0.46 -0.94
N SER A 14 -9.96 -0.27 0.11
CA SER A 14 -10.43 -1.35 0.97
C SER A 14 -11.21 -2.41 0.18
N ARG A 15 -12.16 -2.02 -0.67
CA ARG A 15 -12.92 -2.97 -1.51
C ARG A 15 -12.03 -3.70 -2.52
N ILE A 16 -11.06 -3.00 -3.10
CA ILE A 16 -10.09 -3.61 -4.00
C ILE A 16 -9.27 -4.68 -3.27
N ALA A 17 -8.79 -4.37 -2.07
CA ALA A 17 -8.04 -5.31 -1.26
C ALA A 17 -8.88 -6.55 -0.89
N ASP A 18 -10.18 -6.38 -0.61
CA ASP A 18 -11.09 -7.52 -0.40
C ASP A 18 -11.21 -8.39 -1.66
N SER A 19 -11.42 -7.77 -2.84
CA SER A 19 -11.51 -8.50 -4.11
C SER A 19 -10.21 -9.24 -4.48
N ILE A 20 -9.04 -8.69 -4.11
CA ILE A 20 -7.76 -9.39 -4.29
C ILE A 20 -7.63 -10.55 -3.29
N LEU A 21 -8.04 -10.35 -2.03
CA LEU A 21 -8.01 -11.39 -1.01
C LEU A 21 -8.91 -12.59 -1.37
N GLU A 22 -10.07 -12.33 -1.97
CA GLU A 22 -11.01 -13.35 -2.48
C GLU A 22 -10.40 -14.29 -3.53
N LYS A 23 -9.25 -13.92 -4.15
CA LYS A 23 -8.51 -14.80 -5.07
C LYS A 23 -7.66 -15.85 -4.34
N GLU A 24 -7.68 -15.86 -3.00
CA GLU A 24 -7.00 -16.82 -2.12
C GLU A 24 -5.47 -16.88 -2.31
N LEU A 25 -4.88 -15.82 -2.87
CA LEU A 25 -3.42 -15.69 -3.05
C LEU A 25 -2.70 -15.18 -1.79
N PHE A 26 -3.43 -14.55 -0.89
CA PHE A 26 -2.92 -13.97 0.35
C PHE A 26 -3.68 -14.54 1.54
N LYS A 27 -3.02 -14.64 2.69
CA LYS A 27 -3.67 -15.13 3.91
C LYS A 27 -4.58 -14.05 4.50
N ASN A 28 -4.06 -12.83 4.57
CA ASN A 28 -4.73 -11.72 5.24
C ASN A 28 -4.75 -10.47 4.33
N LYS A 29 -5.73 -9.60 4.55
CA LYS A 29 -5.81 -8.30 3.85
C LYS A 29 -4.57 -7.41 4.07
N SER A 30 -3.94 -7.49 5.24
CA SER A 30 -2.69 -6.79 5.52
C SER A 30 -1.54 -7.23 4.59
N ASP A 31 -1.53 -8.49 4.17
CA ASP A 31 -0.52 -8.99 3.23
C ASP A 31 -0.75 -8.39 1.84
N VAL A 32 -2.01 -8.26 1.43
CA VAL A 32 -2.40 -7.58 0.18
C VAL A 32 -1.95 -6.12 0.20
N MET A 33 -2.17 -5.42 1.31
CA MET A 33 -1.73 -4.02 1.48
C MET A 33 -0.21 -3.91 1.41
N THR A 34 0.51 -4.80 2.09
CA THR A 34 1.98 -4.87 2.08
C THR A 34 2.50 -5.10 0.66
N PHE A 35 1.88 -6.02 -0.08
CA PHE A 35 2.20 -6.29 -1.48
C PHE A 35 1.94 -5.06 -2.36
N ALA A 36 0.83 -4.35 -2.17
CA ALA A 36 0.52 -3.13 -2.90
C ALA A 36 1.56 -2.01 -2.68
N ALA A 37 2.03 -1.83 -1.43
CA ALA A 37 3.09 -0.87 -1.15
C ALA A 37 4.42 -1.26 -1.84
N ALA A 38 4.80 -2.54 -1.78
CA ALA A 38 5.98 -3.05 -2.46
C ALA A 38 5.87 -2.91 -3.99
N TYR A 39 4.69 -3.15 -4.56
CA TYR A 39 4.41 -2.96 -5.98
C TYR A 39 4.64 -1.51 -6.42
N MET A 40 4.18 -0.53 -5.64
CA MET A 40 4.44 0.89 -5.91
C MET A 40 5.93 1.23 -5.87
N ILE A 41 6.65 0.72 -4.86
CA ILE A 41 8.10 0.92 -4.77
C ILE A 41 8.83 0.25 -5.94
N LYS A 42 8.39 -0.92 -6.41
CA LYS A 42 9.05 -1.64 -7.50
C LYS A 42 8.87 -0.96 -8.86
N HIS A 43 7.67 -0.45 -9.14
CA HIS A 43 7.28 -0.03 -10.49
C HIS A 43 7.06 1.47 -10.67
N TYR A 44 6.77 2.20 -9.59
CA TYR A 44 6.36 3.60 -9.64
C TYR A 44 7.19 4.50 -8.73
N PHE A 45 8.36 4.05 -8.29
CA PHE A 45 9.20 4.81 -7.36
C PHE A 45 9.54 6.22 -7.86
N ASP A 46 9.87 6.35 -9.14
CA ASP A 46 10.20 7.64 -9.76
C ASP A 46 8.96 8.43 -10.22
N GLU A 47 7.79 7.79 -10.28
CA GLU A 47 6.56 8.36 -10.85
C GLU A 47 5.55 8.82 -9.80
N PHE A 48 5.58 8.22 -8.60
CA PHE A 48 4.64 8.48 -7.53
C PHE A 48 5.34 9.07 -6.31
N ASP A 49 4.97 10.29 -5.93
CA ASP A 49 5.42 10.94 -4.69
C ASP A 49 4.37 10.75 -3.58
N PRO A 50 4.63 9.87 -2.58
CA PRO A 50 3.67 9.62 -1.50
C PRO A 50 3.43 10.85 -0.61
N SER A 51 4.33 11.84 -0.62
CA SER A 51 4.18 13.07 0.19
C SER A 51 3.05 13.97 -0.31
N THR A 52 2.68 13.83 -1.59
CA THR A 52 1.61 14.60 -2.23
C THR A 52 0.27 13.87 -2.27
N TYR A 53 0.24 12.61 -1.81
CA TYR A 53 -0.96 11.79 -1.88
C TYR A 53 -2.07 12.34 -0.96
N TYR A 54 -3.20 12.68 -1.59
CA TYR A 54 -4.41 13.06 -0.88
C TYR A 54 -5.37 11.87 -0.81
N GLN A 55 -5.71 11.47 0.42
CA GLN A 55 -6.71 10.44 0.66
C GLN A 55 -8.08 11.09 0.87
N SER A 56 -9.06 10.71 0.05
CA SER A 56 -10.43 11.27 0.07
C SER A 56 -11.21 10.95 1.35
N ASP A 57 -11.00 9.77 1.91
CA ASP A 57 -11.73 9.24 3.06
C ASP A 57 -10.89 8.21 3.83
N ASN A 58 -11.19 7.97 5.10
CA ASN A 58 -10.52 6.96 5.95
C ASN A 58 -11.50 5.88 6.43
N ASP A 59 -12.57 5.62 5.68
CA ASP A 59 -13.68 4.76 6.10
C ASP A 59 -13.49 3.28 5.72
N GLY A 60 -12.34 2.96 5.11
CA GLY A 60 -11.96 1.59 4.76
C GLY A 60 -11.38 0.79 5.93
N SER A 61 -10.77 -0.36 5.62
CA SER A 61 -10.06 -1.15 6.62
C SER A 61 -8.97 -0.34 7.32
N ASN A 62 -8.93 -0.45 8.63
CA ASN A 62 -8.03 0.30 9.48
C ASN A 62 -7.26 -0.65 10.41
N TYR A 63 -5.94 -0.48 10.44
CA TYR A 63 -5.03 -1.32 11.21
C TYR A 63 -4.02 -0.46 11.95
N SER A 64 -3.58 -0.86 13.13
CA SER A 64 -2.44 -0.22 13.77
C SER A 64 -1.20 -0.31 12.87
N TYR A 65 -0.36 0.73 12.83
CA TYR A 65 0.92 0.69 12.10
C TYR A 65 1.76 -0.53 12.46
N SER A 66 1.66 -0.98 13.72
CA SER A 66 2.38 -2.14 14.26
C SER A 66 2.00 -3.47 13.59
N THR A 67 0.85 -3.55 12.91
CA THR A 67 0.48 -4.70 12.07
C THR A 67 1.45 -4.86 10.90
N PHE A 68 1.97 -3.75 10.36
CA PHE A 68 2.90 -3.76 9.24
C PHE A 68 4.34 -3.61 9.67
N ASP A 69 4.59 -2.82 10.72
CA ASP A 69 5.93 -2.36 11.08
C ASP A 69 6.25 -2.49 12.57
N SER A 70 6.00 -3.65 13.15
CA SER A 70 6.32 -3.90 14.56
C SER A 70 7.83 -3.85 14.87
N ASP A 71 8.69 -4.06 13.88
CA ASP A 71 10.15 -4.04 14.01
C ASP A 71 10.82 -2.79 13.40
N GLY A 72 10.04 -1.84 12.88
CA GLY A 72 10.53 -0.57 12.34
C GLY A 72 11.21 -0.66 10.96
N LYS A 73 11.16 -1.82 10.29
CA LYS A 73 11.73 -2.00 8.95
C LYS A 73 11.07 -1.16 7.88
N TRP A 74 9.74 -1.03 7.87
CA TRP A 74 9.05 -0.16 6.92
C TRP A 74 9.39 1.30 7.15
N SER A 75 9.38 1.77 8.40
CA SER A 75 9.78 3.12 8.77
C SER A 75 11.21 3.42 8.31
N THR A 76 12.13 2.47 8.51
CA THR A 76 13.52 2.57 8.06
C THR A 76 13.61 2.61 6.54
N LEU A 77 12.92 1.70 5.84
CA LEU A 77 12.90 1.64 4.37
C LEU A 77 12.35 2.93 3.76
N ILE A 78 11.21 3.40 4.25
CA ILE A 78 10.57 4.62 3.75
C ILE A 78 11.48 5.83 3.95
N LYS A 79 12.15 5.96 5.10
CA LYS A 79 13.12 7.05 5.31
C LYS A 79 14.35 6.95 4.42
N ALA A 80 14.78 5.73 4.09
CA ALA A 80 15.89 5.53 3.16
C ALA A 80 15.51 5.88 1.71
N LEU A 81 14.29 5.53 1.30
CA LEU A 81 13.76 5.80 -0.03
C LEU A 81 13.34 7.26 -0.22
N TYR A 82 12.79 7.87 0.83
CA TYR A 82 12.28 9.24 0.84
C TYR A 82 12.97 10.01 1.97
N PRO A 83 14.14 10.62 1.73
CA PRO A 83 14.99 11.22 2.77
C PRO A 83 14.33 12.33 3.61
N ASN A 84 13.22 12.90 3.12
CA ASN A 84 12.45 13.96 3.80
C ASN A 84 11.15 13.45 4.45
N ALA A 85 10.95 12.13 4.57
CA ALA A 85 9.76 11.54 5.15
C ALA A 85 9.78 11.61 6.69
N ASP A 86 9.28 12.72 7.24
CA ASP A 86 9.09 12.89 8.69
C ASP A 86 7.95 12.02 9.26
N THR A 87 7.06 11.55 8.38
CA THR A 87 5.88 10.73 8.70
C THR A 87 5.86 9.46 7.84
N PRO A 88 6.75 8.49 8.09
CA PRO A 88 6.88 7.29 7.27
C PRO A 88 5.60 6.46 7.16
N TYR A 89 4.73 6.42 8.17
CA TYR A 89 3.48 5.66 8.12
C TYR A 89 2.42 6.33 7.25
N LEU A 90 2.42 7.67 7.17
CA LEU A 90 1.63 8.40 6.18
C LEU A 90 2.03 8.03 4.75
N PHE A 91 3.35 7.92 4.49
CA PHE A 91 3.88 7.50 3.19
C PHE A 91 3.54 6.04 2.90
N LEU A 92 3.68 5.15 3.90
CA LEU A 92 3.29 3.75 3.77
C LEU A 92 1.80 3.63 3.40
N ARG A 93 0.92 4.39 4.06
CA ARG A 93 -0.51 4.44 3.74
C ARG A 93 -0.78 4.90 2.31
N ALA A 94 -0.07 5.93 1.85
CA ALA A 94 -0.18 6.45 0.50
C ALA A 94 0.22 5.38 -0.54
N LEU A 95 1.35 4.71 -0.33
CA LEU A 95 1.82 3.59 -1.17
C LEU A 95 0.82 2.43 -1.19
N MET A 96 0.24 2.07 -0.04
CA MET A 96 -0.77 1.01 0.04
C MET A 96 -2.04 1.37 -0.75
N ASN A 97 -2.60 2.56 -0.54
CA ASN A 97 -3.83 2.96 -1.25
C ASN A 97 -3.59 3.06 -2.77
N GLN A 98 -2.56 3.79 -3.19
CA GLN A 98 -2.28 3.96 -4.61
C GLN A 98 -1.88 2.63 -5.27
N GLY A 99 -1.16 1.77 -4.55
CA GLY A 99 -0.79 0.44 -5.03
C GLY A 99 -1.99 -0.45 -5.30
N LEU A 100 -3.00 -0.42 -4.42
CA LEU A 100 -4.24 -1.18 -4.63
C LEU A 100 -4.98 -0.69 -5.88
N ILE A 101 -5.11 0.63 -6.04
CA ILE A 101 -5.73 1.23 -7.22
C ILE A 101 -4.98 0.84 -8.49
N SER A 102 -3.65 0.97 -8.49
CA SER A 102 -2.79 0.68 -9.64
C SER A 102 -2.82 -0.80 -10.02
N LEU A 103 -2.79 -1.71 -9.04
CA LEU A 103 -2.97 -3.15 -9.27
C LEU A 103 -4.33 -3.46 -9.87
N SER A 104 -5.41 -2.89 -9.33
CA SER A 104 -6.76 -3.08 -9.86
C SER A 104 -6.87 -2.60 -11.30
N GLN A 105 -6.28 -1.45 -11.62
CA GLN A 105 -6.24 -0.92 -12.97
C GLN A 105 -5.50 -1.87 -13.92
N ARG A 106 -4.28 -2.30 -13.56
CA ARG A 106 -3.49 -3.22 -14.38
C ARG A 106 -4.19 -4.55 -14.60
N MET A 107 -4.82 -5.13 -13.57
CA MET A 107 -5.60 -6.36 -13.69
C MET A 107 -6.81 -6.23 -14.63
N ARG A 108 -7.35 -5.02 -14.84
CA ARG A 108 -8.42 -4.76 -15.81
C ARG A 108 -7.89 -4.55 -17.23
N GLU A 109 -6.78 -3.84 -17.36
CA GLU A 109 -6.19 -3.46 -18.65
C GLU A 109 -5.37 -4.60 -19.28
N GLU A 110 -4.78 -5.46 -18.45
CA GLU A 110 -3.97 -6.60 -18.85
C GLU A 110 -4.61 -7.90 -18.32
N PRO A 111 -5.53 -8.54 -19.06
CA PRO A 111 -6.21 -9.77 -18.60
C PRO A 111 -5.28 -10.96 -18.29
N GLU A 112 -4.09 -10.97 -18.90
CA GLU A 112 -3.04 -11.98 -18.68
C GLU A 112 -2.18 -11.67 -17.45
N PHE A 113 -2.30 -10.47 -16.86
CA PHE A 113 -1.54 -10.10 -15.67
C PHE A 113 -2.02 -10.92 -14.46
N SER A 114 -1.04 -11.47 -13.74
CA SER A 114 -1.26 -12.22 -12.52
C SER A 114 -0.39 -11.65 -11.41
N LEU A 115 -0.94 -11.49 -10.21
CA LEU A 115 -0.16 -11.04 -9.04
C LEU A 115 1.03 -11.97 -8.75
N LEU A 116 0.94 -13.25 -9.16
CA LEU A 116 2.05 -14.21 -9.03
C LEU A 116 3.24 -13.88 -9.92
N SER A 117 3.05 -13.15 -11.04
CA SER A 117 4.18 -12.76 -11.90
C SER A 117 5.13 -11.77 -11.23
N GLU A 118 4.69 -11.11 -10.15
CA GLU A 118 5.49 -10.12 -9.42
C GLU A 118 6.38 -10.72 -8.32
N ILE A 119 6.22 -12.02 -8.04
CA ILE A 119 6.95 -12.73 -6.96
C ILE A 119 8.27 -13.35 -7.46
N ASN A 120 8.55 -13.26 -8.77
CA ASN A 120 9.74 -13.84 -9.41
C ASN A 120 10.92 -12.86 -9.51
#